data_AF-A0A840HZA4-F1
#
_entry.id   AF-A0A840HZA4-F1
#
_cell.length_a   1.000
_cell.length_b   1.000
_cell.length_c   1.000
_cell.angle_alpha   90.00
_cell.angle_beta   90.00
_cell.angle_gamma   90.00
#
_symmetry.space_group_name_H-M   'P 1'
#
loop_
_entity.id
_entity.type
_entity.pdbx_description
1 polymer ?
#
loop_
_entity_poly.entity_id
_entity_poly.type
_entity_poly.pdbx_seq_one_letter_code
_entity_poly.pdbx_strand_id
1 'polypeptide(L)'
;MSGSHLILTLGRSGSNYLVDAINQSPEALNYGEVLGSWTLTRRVYDQLGAMSDPRRYLDRFYDAPSRYYLGQVMHAALRLKNGRRPSPKPRGEVRTIGTKDFAFTYRELGLERYPAEREGMRVIGLRRRNLVKRYVSGAVMKRTGVAAVTDGETLEVGRITVDPDAFMRGLSIYQSELDLLDEMLNAVPEPRRLVFDYEDVFASSDEVERAVAAMFAFLDLPPAPHVARHQKITTTPLCRLITNFDELRERVSATPYEEMLLAD
;
A
#
# COMPACT_ATOMS: atom_id res chain seq x y z
N MET A 1 -14.96 -15.46 15.67
CA MET A 1 -14.61 -15.16 14.26
C MET A 1 -13.36 -14.30 14.27
N SER A 2 -12.40 -14.54 13.39
CA SER A 2 -11.25 -13.64 13.22
C SER A 2 -11.76 -12.32 12.63
N GLY A 3 -11.35 -11.18 13.19
CA GLY A 3 -11.71 -9.85 12.67
C GLY A 3 -11.14 -9.62 11.27
N SER A 4 -11.70 -8.67 10.52
CA SER A 4 -11.20 -8.34 9.18
C SER A 4 -10.55 -6.96 9.14
N HIS A 5 -9.49 -6.82 8.35
CA HIS A 5 -8.86 -5.52 8.13
C HIS A 5 -8.54 -5.25 6.65
N LEU A 6 -8.44 -3.97 6.31
CA LEU A 6 -8.07 -3.49 4.99
C LEU A 6 -7.04 -2.38 5.14
N ILE A 7 -5.91 -2.48 4.44
CA ILE A 7 -5.05 -1.32 4.18
C ILE A 7 -5.52 -0.71 2.85
N LEU A 8 -6.16 0.45 2.92
CA LEU A 8 -6.62 1.21 1.76
C LEU A 8 -5.63 2.33 1.46
N THR A 9 -5.09 2.35 0.25
CA THR A 9 -3.99 3.26 -0.09
C THR A 9 -3.93 3.56 -1.58
N LEU A 10 -2.86 4.21 -2.01
CA LEU A 10 -2.55 4.49 -3.41
C LEU A 10 -1.23 3.81 -3.80
N GLY A 11 -0.98 3.72 -5.11
CA GLY A 11 0.28 3.21 -5.62
C GLY A 11 1.46 4.02 -5.08
N ARG A 12 2.52 3.35 -4.63
CA ARG A 12 3.78 3.97 -4.14
C ARG A 12 3.65 4.76 -2.84
N SER A 13 2.71 4.43 -1.96
CA SER A 13 2.54 5.11 -0.66
C SER A 13 3.22 4.41 0.52
N GLY A 14 4.08 3.40 0.31
CA GLY A 14 4.77 2.70 1.42
C GLY A 14 3.94 1.61 2.10
N SER A 15 2.75 1.31 1.60
CA SER A 15 1.81 0.33 2.19
C SER A 15 2.37 -1.09 2.37
N ASN A 16 3.36 -1.49 1.56
CA ASN A 16 3.98 -2.81 1.70
C ASN A 16 4.78 -2.92 3.00
N TYR A 17 5.29 -1.81 3.52
CA TYR A 17 5.89 -1.76 4.85
C TYR A 17 4.86 -2.13 5.92
N LEU A 18 3.66 -1.54 5.87
CA LEU A 18 2.59 -1.83 6.84
C LEU A 18 2.13 -3.29 6.73
N VAL A 19 1.99 -3.82 5.51
CA VAL A 19 1.69 -5.24 5.28
C VAL A 19 2.75 -6.14 5.91
N ASP A 20 4.02 -5.84 5.69
CA ASP A 20 5.14 -6.60 6.27
C ASP A 20 5.16 -6.50 7.79
N ALA A 21 4.82 -5.33 8.36
CA ALA A 21 4.72 -5.14 9.81
C ALA A 21 3.59 -5.96 10.43
N ILE A 22 2.37 -5.90 9.85
CA ILE A 22 1.24 -6.74 10.28
C ILE A 22 1.62 -8.22 10.20
N ASN A 23 2.28 -8.63 9.10
CA ASN A 23 2.66 -10.02 8.89
C ASN A 23 3.79 -10.52 9.80
N GLN A 24 4.44 -9.66 10.59
CA GLN A 24 5.35 -10.09 11.65
C GLN A 24 4.62 -10.52 12.93
N SER A 25 3.39 -10.07 13.16
CA SER A 25 2.56 -10.56 14.28
C SER A 25 2.12 -12.00 14.03
N PRO A 26 2.25 -12.94 14.99
CA PRO A 26 1.72 -14.29 14.85
C PRO A 26 0.19 -14.33 14.77
N GLU A 27 -0.49 -13.28 15.24
CA GLU A 27 -1.95 -13.22 15.35
C GLU A 27 -2.65 -12.54 14.16
N ALA A 28 -1.90 -12.12 13.14
CA ALA A 28 -2.45 -11.43 11.97
C ALA A 28 -1.95 -12.00 10.65
N LEU A 29 -2.80 -11.95 9.62
CA LEU A 29 -2.42 -12.24 8.24
C LEU A 29 -2.92 -11.12 7.34
N ASN A 30 -2.03 -10.56 6.52
CA ASN A 30 -2.40 -9.67 5.44
C ASN A 30 -1.90 -10.24 4.10
N TYR A 31 -2.81 -10.49 3.17
CA TYR A 31 -2.51 -11.14 1.91
C TYR A 31 -2.00 -10.19 0.81
N GLY A 32 -1.83 -8.90 1.12
CA GLY A 32 -1.48 -7.90 0.14
C GLY A 32 -2.64 -7.64 -0.82
N GLU A 33 -2.30 -7.38 -2.08
CA GLU A 33 -3.25 -7.04 -3.14
C GLU A 33 -3.98 -8.29 -3.63
N VAL A 34 -5.32 -8.24 -3.58
CA VAL A 34 -6.18 -9.37 -3.99
C VAL A 34 -7.15 -9.01 -5.09
N LEU A 35 -7.31 -7.71 -5.39
CA LEU A 35 -8.23 -7.22 -6.42
C LEU A 35 -7.53 -6.89 -7.74
N GLY A 36 -6.27 -6.47 -7.69
CA GLY A 36 -5.50 -6.06 -8.87
C GLY A 36 -5.35 -7.18 -9.90
N SER A 37 -5.61 -6.88 -11.18
CA SER A 37 -5.51 -7.83 -12.31
C SER A 37 -4.12 -8.44 -12.51
N TRP A 38 -3.09 -7.75 -11.99
CA TRP A 38 -1.71 -8.22 -11.99
C TRP A 38 -1.42 -9.27 -10.90
N THR A 39 -2.31 -9.45 -9.92
CA THR A 39 -2.10 -10.35 -8.79
C THR A 39 -2.40 -11.80 -9.17
N LEU A 40 -1.62 -12.74 -8.63
CA LEU A 40 -1.85 -14.16 -8.87
C LEU A 40 -3.20 -14.62 -8.30
N THR A 41 -3.59 -14.06 -7.15
CA THR A 41 -4.91 -14.28 -6.55
C THR A 41 -6.00 -13.94 -7.57
N ARG A 42 -6.03 -12.71 -8.09
CA ARG A 42 -7.04 -12.29 -9.06
C ARG A 42 -7.08 -13.20 -10.29
N ARG A 43 -5.92 -13.54 -10.87
CA ARG A 43 -5.85 -14.43 -12.06
C ARG A 43 -6.45 -15.81 -11.80
N VAL A 44 -6.17 -16.41 -10.65
CA VAL A 44 -6.76 -17.71 -10.28
C VAL A 44 -8.27 -17.60 -10.13
N TYR A 45 -8.76 -16.53 -9.49
CA TYR A 45 -10.20 -16.34 -9.31
C TYR A 45 -10.96 -15.99 -10.61
N ASP A 46 -10.32 -15.26 -11.53
CA ASP A 46 -10.85 -15.00 -12.87
C ASP A 46 -11.00 -16.32 -13.64
N GLN A 47 -9.99 -17.21 -13.60
CA GLN A 47 -10.05 -18.53 -14.23
C GLN A 47 -11.16 -19.43 -13.66
N LEU A 48 -11.51 -19.25 -12.39
CA LEU A 48 -12.57 -20.00 -11.72
C LEU A 48 -13.96 -19.34 -11.87
N GLY A 49 -14.09 -18.26 -12.66
CA GLY A 49 -15.36 -17.54 -12.87
C GLY A 49 -15.93 -16.84 -11.62
N ALA A 50 -15.13 -16.77 -10.54
CA ALA A 50 -15.55 -16.33 -9.22
C ALA A 50 -15.54 -14.81 -9.04
N MET A 51 -15.04 -14.06 -10.03
CA MET A 51 -14.96 -12.58 -10.07
C MET A 51 -16.10 -11.91 -10.83
N SER A 52 -17.12 -12.65 -11.26
CA SER A 52 -18.33 -12.07 -11.87
C SER A 52 -19.05 -11.06 -10.95
N ASP A 53 -18.80 -11.15 -9.63
CA ASP A 53 -19.25 -10.21 -8.62
C ASP A 53 -18.09 -9.91 -7.64
N PRO A 54 -17.41 -8.75 -7.78
CA PRO A 54 -16.29 -8.35 -6.92
C PRO A 54 -16.65 -8.26 -5.43
N ARG A 55 -17.89 -7.87 -5.10
CA ARG A 55 -18.34 -7.77 -3.70
C ARG A 55 -18.45 -9.16 -3.09
N ARG A 56 -19.13 -10.07 -3.79
CA ARG A 56 -19.24 -11.46 -3.35
C ARG A 56 -17.88 -12.15 -3.29
N TYR A 57 -16.94 -11.78 -4.14
CA TYR A 57 -15.56 -12.25 -4.05
C TYR A 57 -14.91 -11.84 -2.72
N LEU A 58 -15.00 -10.56 -2.35
CA LEU A 58 -14.45 -10.03 -1.09
C LEU A 58 -15.18 -10.59 0.13
N ASP A 59 -16.51 -10.69 0.12
CA ASP A 59 -17.26 -11.29 1.23
C ASP A 59 -16.78 -12.73 1.48
N ARG A 60 -16.74 -13.54 0.41
CA ARG A 60 -16.17 -14.89 0.52
C ARG A 60 -14.70 -14.86 0.95
N PHE A 61 -13.94 -13.80 0.67
CA PHE A 61 -12.52 -13.68 1.01
C PHE A 61 -12.33 -13.58 2.51
N TYR A 62 -13.10 -12.70 3.14
CA TYR A 62 -13.05 -12.51 4.57
C TYR A 62 -13.79 -13.61 5.35
N ASP A 63 -14.82 -14.24 4.76
CA ASP A 63 -15.69 -15.17 5.49
C ASP A 63 -15.28 -16.65 5.37
N ALA A 64 -14.59 -17.06 4.29
CA ALA A 64 -14.37 -18.50 4.01
C ALA A 64 -13.17 -19.12 4.75
N PRO A 65 -13.38 -20.15 5.60
CA PRO A 65 -12.31 -20.88 6.28
C PRO A 65 -11.23 -21.47 5.37
N SER A 66 -11.61 -21.98 4.20
CA SER A 66 -10.68 -22.62 3.26
C SER A 66 -9.60 -21.66 2.73
N ARG A 67 -9.86 -20.35 2.75
CA ARG A 67 -8.95 -19.33 2.22
C ARG A 67 -7.77 -19.05 3.14
N TYR A 68 -7.93 -19.30 4.44
CA TYR A 68 -6.80 -19.35 5.36
C TYR A 68 -5.68 -20.27 4.83
N TYR A 69 -6.07 -21.50 4.48
CA TYR A 69 -5.15 -22.53 4.01
C TYR A 69 -4.60 -22.22 2.63
N LEU A 70 -5.45 -21.80 1.69
CA LEU A 70 -5.00 -21.40 0.36
C LEU A 70 -4.02 -20.22 0.44
N GLY A 71 -4.36 -19.21 1.21
CA GLY A 71 -3.50 -18.05 1.44
C GLY A 71 -2.17 -18.42 2.10
N GLN A 72 -2.16 -19.36 3.04
CA GLN A 72 -0.93 -19.87 3.66
C GLN A 72 -0.05 -20.64 2.66
N VAL A 73 -0.66 -21.44 1.78
CA VAL A 73 0.06 -22.13 0.68
C VAL A 73 0.68 -21.10 -0.27
N MET A 74 -0.10 -20.10 -0.68
CA MET A 74 0.36 -19.03 -1.58
C MET A 74 1.48 -18.20 -0.95
N HIS A 75 1.33 -17.83 0.32
CA HIS A 75 2.33 -17.10 1.08
C HIS A 75 3.61 -17.93 1.29
N ALA A 76 3.49 -19.23 1.55
CA ALA A 76 4.63 -20.14 1.62
C ALA A 76 5.35 -20.25 0.27
N ALA A 77 4.62 -20.38 -0.84
CA ALA A 77 5.19 -20.41 -2.18
C ALA A 77 5.93 -19.12 -2.54
N LEU A 78 5.36 -17.95 -2.21
CA LEU A 78 6.02 -16.65 -2.40
C LEU A 78 7.29 -16.52 -1.56
N ARG A 79 7.26 -16.96 -0.30
CA ARG A 79 8.45 -16.96 0.55
C ARG A 79 9.55 -17.86 -0.01
N LEU A 80 9.20 -19.07 -0.43
CA LEU A 80 10.14 -20.00 -1.07
C LEU A 80 10.76 -19.42 -2.34
N LYS A 81 9.93 -18.82 -3.21
CA LYS A 81 10.40 -18.13 -4.43
C LYS A 81 11.40 -17.02 -4.11
N ASN A 82 11.22 -16.33 -2.98
CA ASN A 82 12.11 -15.26 -2.52
C ASN A 82 13.24 -15.77 -1.60
N GLY A 83 13.54 -17.06 -1.59
CA GLY A 83 14.63 -17.66 -0.80
C GLY A 83 14.39 -17.67 0.72
N ARG A 84 13.16 -17.43 1.18
CA ARG A 84 12.78 -17.34 2.60
C ARG A 84 12.09 -18.63 3.05
N ARG A 85 12.38 -19.05 4.28
CA ARG A 85 11.67 -20.19 4.91
C ARG A 85 10.19 -19.84 5.10
N PRO A 86 9.24 -20.73 4.79
CA PRO A 86 7.85 -20.58 5.18
C PRO A 86 7.72 -20.40 6.69
N SER A 87 6.78 -19.56 7.12
CA SER A 87 6.39 -19.43 8.53
C SER A 87 4.87 -19.53 8.56
N PRO A 88 4.31 -20.75 8.52
CA PRO A 88 2.88 -20.93 8.57
C PRO A 88 2.39 -20.49 9.95
N LYS A 89 1.36 -19.65 9.98
CA LYS A 89 0.70 -19.29 11.23
C LYS A 89 -0.31 -20.38 11.61
N PRO A 90 -0.57 -20.69 12.88
CA PRO A 90 -1.68 -21.57 13.26
C PRO A 90 -3.01 -20.83 13.18
N ARG A 91 -4.05 -21.47 12.61
CA ARG A 91 -5.36 -20.81 12.42
C ARG A 91 -5.96 -20.32 13.74
N GLY A 92 -5.81 -21.10 14.81
CA GLY A 92 -6.34 -20.77 16.13
C GLY A 92 -5.69 -19.53 16.76
N GLU A 93 -4.52 -19.12 16.29
CA GLU A 93 -3.80 -17.94 16.79
C GLU A 93 -4.12 -16.69 15.97
N VAL A 94 -4.61 -16.84 14.73
CA VAL A 94 -4.90 -15.69 13.86
C VAL A 94 -6.22 -15.02 14.26
N ARG A 95 -6.09 -13.86 14.88
CA ARG A 95 -7.17 -12.97 15.29
C ARG A 95 -7.70 -12.09 14.18
N THR A 96 -6.86 -11.70 13.21
CA THR A 96 -7.33 -10.90 12.07
C THR A 96 -6.74 -11.29 10.72
N ILE A 97 -7.58 -11.23 9.69
CA ILE A 97 -7.22 -11.45 8.29
C ILE A 97 -7.53 -10.19 7.49
N GLY A 98 -6.60 -9.78 6.64
CA GLY A 98 -6.78 -8.59 5.83
C GLY A 98 -6.12 -8.63 4.47
N THR A 99 -6.35 -7.53 3.76
CA THR A 99 -5.78 -7.27 2.44
C THR A 99 -5.18 -5.87 2.42
N LYS A 100 -4.45 -5.58 1.36
CA LYS A 100 -3.99 -4.24 1.03
C LYS A 100 -4.31 -3.99 -0.43
N ASP A 101 -5.10 -2.99 -0.74
CA ASP A 101 -5.53 -2.71 -2.10
C ASP A 101 -5.63 -1.20 -2.34
N PHE A 102 -5.83 -0.83 -3.60
CA PHE A 102 -5.82 0.57 -4.00
C PHE A 102 -7.22 1.14 -4.18
N ALA A 103 -7.41 2.39 -3.76
CA ALA A 103 -8.70 3.08 -3.89
C ALA A 103 -9.21 3.10 -5.35
N PHE A 104 -8.33 3.32 -6.33
CA PHE A 104 -8.70 3.28 -7.75
C PHE A 104 -9.21 1.89 -8.18
N THR A 105 -8.64 0.80 -7.66
CA THR A 105 -9.12 -0.56 -7.96
C THR A 105 -10.52 -0.81 -7.37
N TYR A 106 -10.83 -0.22 -6.22
CA TYR A 106 -12.18 -0.27 -5.67
C TYR A 106 -13.17 0.49 -6.56
N ARG A 107 -12.81 1.69 -7.05
CA ARG A 107 -13.63 2.48 -7.99
C ARG A 107 -13.84 1.77 -9.32
N GLU A 108 -12.80 1.17 -9.89
CA GLU A 108 -12.90 0.38 -11.13
C GLU A 108 -13.85 -0.82 -11.01
N LEU A 109 -13.97 -1.39 -9.80
CA LEU A 109 -14.80 -2.56 -9.53
C LEU A 109 -16.16 -2.23 -8.91
N GLY A 110 -16.51 -0.95 -8.73
CA GLY A 110 -17.76 -0.52 -8.09
C GLY A 110 -17.87 -0.90 -6.60
N LEU A 111 -16.74 -0.90 -5.89
CA LEU A 111 -16.61 -1.34 -4.49
C LEU A 111 -16.39 -0.18 -3.49
N GLU A 112 -16.49 1.08 -3.90
CA GLU A 112 -16.06 2.25 -3.11
C GLU A 112 -16.70 2.31 -1.72
N ARG A 113 -17.95 1.85 -1.60
CA ARG A 113 -18.69 1.81 -0.33
C ARG A 113 -18.44 0.55 0.48
N TYR A 114 -17.84 -0.48 -0.10
CA TYR A 114 -17.62 -1.77 0.56
C TYR A 114 -16.91 -1.66 1.92
N PRO A 115 -15.81 -0.89 2.08
CA PRO A 115 -15.14 -0.78 3.39
C PRO A 115 -16.03 -0.13 4.47
N ALA A 116 -16.90 0.79 4.06
CA ALA A 116 -17.84 1.46 4.96
C ALA A 116 -19.04 0.56 5.31
N GLU A 117 -19.58 -0.17 4.33
CA GLU A 117 -20.75 -1.03 4.50
C GLU A 117 -20.45 -2.35 5.23
N ARG A 118 -19.21 -2.85 5.15
CA ARG A 118 -18.87 -4.13 5.78
C ARG A 118 -18.67 -3.97 7.28
N GLU A 119 -19.58 -4.59 8.04
CA GLU A 119 -19.50 -4.62 9.50
C GLU A 119 -18.25 -5.36 9.99
N GLY A 120 -17.69 -4.89 11.11
CA GLY A 120 -16.51 -5.50 11.73
C GLY A 120 -15.20 -5.37 10.94
N MET A 121 -15.20 -4.72 9.77
CA MET A 121 -13.98 -4.40 9.05
C MET A 121 -13.33 -3.14 9.60
N ARG A 122 -12.05 -3.26 9.96
CA ARG A 122 -11.18 -2.14 10.32
C ARG A 122 -10.36 -1.68 9.13
N VAL A 123 -10.37 -0.38 8.85
CA VAL A 123 -9.73 0.20 7.67
C VAL A 123 -8.55 1.06 8.10
N ILE A 124 -7.38 0.74 7.58
CA ILE A 124 -6.15 1.52 7.75
C ILE A 124 -5.91 2.27 6.45
N GLY A 125 -6.07 3.59 6.48
CA GLY A 125 -5.75 4.49 5.38
C GLY A 125 -4.27 4.87 5.38
N LEU A 126 -3.62 4.83 4.21
CA LEU A 126 -2.27 5.37 4.05
C LEU A 126 -2.23 6.33 2.86
N ARG A 127 -2.15 7.62 3.16
CA ARG A 127 -2.06 8.73 2.21
C ARG A 127 -0.61 9.04 1.92
N ARG A 128 -0.34 9.66 0.77
CA ARG A 128 0.96 10.22 0.43
C ARG A 128 0.73 11.59 -0.18
N ARG A 129 0.95 12.64 0.61
CA ARG A 129 0.57 14.02 0.27
C ARG A 129 1.47 14.61 -0.81
N ASN A 130 2.74 14.19 -0.85
CA ASN A 130 3.68 14.68 -1.86
C ASN A 130 3.51 13.90 -3.18
N LEU A 131 2.61 14.41 -4.04
CA LEU A 131 2.26 13.82 -5.34
C LEU A 131 3.43 13.85 -6.33
N VAL A 132 4.30 14.86 -6.24
CA VAL A 132 5.50 14.98 -7.07
C VAL A 132 6.47 13.83 -6.80
N LYS A 133 6.84 13.60 -5.53
CA LYS A 133 7.67 12.46 -5.14
C LYS A 133 7.01 11.12 -5.45
N ARG A 134 5.68 11.05 -5.34
CA ARG A 134 4.92 9.86 -5.76
C ARG A 134 5.08 9.61 -7.27
N TYR A 135 4.96 10.65 -8.11
CA TYR A 135 5.15 10.56 -9.56
C TYR A 135 6.56 10.11 -9.92
N VAL A 136 7.57 10.77 -9.35
CA VAL A 136 8.98 10.44 -9.58
C VAL A 136 9.27 9.01 -9.14
N SER A 137 8.76 8.56 -7.98
CA SER A 137 8.90 7.18 -7.54
C SER A 137 8.30 6.19 -8.54
N GLY A 138 7.16 6.52 -9.14
CA GLY A 138 6.54 5.72 -10.21
C GLY A 138 7.38 5.70 -11.49
N ALA A 139 7.92 6.84 -11.91
CA ALA A 139 8.78 6.96 -13.09
C ALA A 139 10.10 6.16 -12.92
N VAL A 140 10.73 6.25 -11.75
CA VAL A 140 11.90 5.44 -11.38
C VAL A 140 11.56 3.95 -11.45
N MET A 141 10.46 3.52 -10.82
CA MET A 141 10.05 2.10 -10.83
C MET A 141 9.79 1.59 -12.24
N LYS A 142 9.14 2.38 -13.12
CA LYS A 142 8.90 2.01 -14.52
C LYS A 142 10.21 1.79 -15.29
N ARG A 143 11.26 2.55 -14.97
CA ARG A 143 12.57 2.45 -15.61
C ARG A 143 13.43 1.31 -15.04
N THR A 144 13.43 1.11 -13.72
CA THR A 144 14.33 0.17 -13.04
C THR A 144 13.70 -1.18 -12.72
N GLY A 145 12.37 -1.26 -12.70
CA GLY A 145 11.62 -2.42 -12.20
C GLY A 145 11.64 -2.58 -10.67
N VAL A 146 12.31 -1.70 -9.92
CA VAL A 146 12.53 -1.85 -8.48
C VAL A 146 11.53 -1.03 -7.67
N ALA A 147 10.79 -1.71 -6.79
CA ALA A 147 9.72 -1.13 -5.98
C ALA A 147 10.11 -0.78 -4.53
N ALA A 148 11.16 -1.38 -3.98
CA ALA A 148 11.82 -1.06 -2.71
C ALA A 148 13.26 -1.61 -2.72
N VAL A 149 14.18 -1.04 -1.93
CA VAL A 149 15.50 -1.64 -1.65
C VAL A 149 15.51 -2.25 -0.25
N THR A 150 16.22 -3.36 -0.10
CA THR A 150 16.46 -4.04 1.18
C THR A 150 17.73 -3.50 1.85
N ASP A 151 17.88 -3.75 3.15
CA ASP A 151 19.00 -3.23 3.95
C ASP A 151 20.37 -3.62 3.35
N GLY A 152 21.25 -2.63 3.19
CA GLY A 152 22.57 -2.78 2.56
C GLY A 152 22.61 -2.65 1.04
N GLU A 153 21.47 -2.54 0.35
CA GLU A 153 21.42 -2.33 -1.11
C GLU A 153 21.23 -0.85 -1.44
N THR A 154 22.18 -0.27 -2.18
CA THR A 154 22.01 1.04 -2.83
C THR A 154 21.65 0.83 -4.28
N LEU A 155 20.49 1.34 -4.68
CA LEU A 155 20.12 1.40 -6.10
C LEU A 155 20.65 2.73 -6.66
N GLU A 156 21.75 2.70 -7.40
CA GLU A 156 22.16 3.86 -8.20
C GLU A 156 21.19 4.04 -9.36
N VAL A 157 20.12 4.78 -9.10
CA VAL A 157 19.22 5.22 -10.16
C VAL A 157 19.89 6.37 -10.88
N GLY A 158 20.43 6.11 -12.07
CA GLY A 158 20.90 7.19 -12.95
C GLY A 158 19.79 8.23 -13.16
N ARG A 159 20.18 9.50 -13.37
CA ARG A 159 19.23 10.62 -13.51
C ARG A 159 18.14 10.31 -14.53
N ILE A 160 16.90 10.68 -14.22
CA ILE A 160 15.74 10.49 -15.09
C ILE A 160 15.35 11.81 -15.76
N THR A 161 14.99 11.74 -17.03
CA THR A 161 14.32 12.85 -17.74
C THR A 161 12.83 12.61 -17.67
N VAL A 162 12.07 13.65 -17.34
CA VAL A 162 10.61 13.57 -17.17
C VAL A 162 9.94 14.46 -18.20
N ASP A 163 9.03 13.90 -18.99
CA ASP A 163 8.17 14.70 -19.89
C ASP A 163 7.27 15.63 -19.05
N PRO A 164 7.38 16.96 -19.19
CA PRO A 164 6.62 17.92 -18.39
C PRO A 164 5.10 17.85 -18.62
N ASP A 165 4.66 17.54 -19.84
CA ASP A 165 3.22 17.44 -20.13
C ASP A 165 2.63 16.18 -19.51
N ALA A 166 3.36 15.05 -19.61
CA ALA A 166 2.97 13.82 -18.93
C ALA A 166 3.01 13.97 -17.40
N PHE A 167 3.97 14.73 -16.87
CA PHE A 167 4.08 15.06 -15.45
C PHE A 167 2.84 15.81 -14.96
N MET A 168 2.45 16.90 -15.62
CA MET A 168 1.27 17.68 -15.22
C MET A 168 -0.02 16.86 -15.29
N ARG A 169 -0.20 16.06 -16.35
CA ARG A 169 -1.35 15.12 -16.43
C ARG A 169 -1.33 14.11 -15.29
N GLY A 170 -0.15 13.55 -14.99
CA GLY A 170 0.03 12.59 -13.91
C GLY A 170 -0.30 13.16 -12.54
N LEU A 171 0.10 14.41 -12.25
CA LEU A 171 -0.22 15.08 -10.99
C LEU A 171 -1.73 15.28 -10.81
N SER A 172 -2.45 15.67 -11.86
CA SER A 172 -3.91 15.81 -11.82
C SER A 172 -4.62 14.47 -11.58
N ILE A 173 -4.15 13.38 -12.22
CA ILE A 173 -4.65 12.03 -11.95
C ILE A 173 -4.39 11.64 -10.50
N TYR A 174 -3.17 11.86 -10.00
CA TYR A 174 -2.80 11.51 -8.63
C TYR A 174 -3.55 12.34 -7.58
N GLN A 175 -3.90 13.58 -7.89
CA GLN A 175 -4.77 14.39 -7.05
C GLN A 175 -6.17 13.77 -6.99
N SER A 176 -6.75 13.43 -8.14
CA SER A 176 -8.08 12.79 -8.20
C SER A 176 -8.11 11.45 -7.46
N GLU A 177 -7.03 10.69 -7.51
CA GLU A 177 -6.87 9.45 -6.74
C GLU A 177 -6.76 9.70 -5.23
N LEU A 178 -6.07 10.76 -4.81
CA LEU A 178 -5.98 11.15 -3.40
C LEU A 178 -7.35 11.58 -2.86
N ASP A 179 -8.08 12.39 -3.63
CA ASP A 179 -9.43 12.82 -3.28
C ASP A 179 -10.38 11.62 -3.14
N LEU A 180 -10.27 10.64 -4.06
CA LEU A 180 -11.00 9.37 -3.97
C LEU A 180 -10.66 8.57 -2.70
N LEU A 181 -9.37 8.48 -2.36
CA LEU A 181 -8.95 7.79 -1.13
C LEU A 181 -9.56 8.48 0.09
N ASP A 182 -9.49 9.81 0.16
CA ASP A 182 -10.06 10.59 1.26
C ASP A 182 -11.59 10.44 1.33
N GLU A 183 -12.29 10.44 0.19
CA GLU A 183 -13.74 10.15 0.12
C GLU A 183 -14.07 8.78 0.74
N MET A 184 -13.39 7.73 0.29
CA MET A 184 -13.60 6.37 0.79
C MET A 184 -13.28 6.23 2.28
N LEU A 185 -12.18 6.84 2.74
CA LEU A 185 -11.81 6.84 4.15
C LEU A 185 -12.83 7.63 4.99
N ASN A 186 -13.35 8.75 4.50
CA ASN A 186 -14.37 9.55 5.19
C ASN A 186 -15.74 8.87 5.28
N ALA A 187 -16.03 7.93 4.38
CA ALA A 187 -17.22 7.09 4.48
C ALA A 187 -17.12 6.03 5.60
N VAL A 188 -15.91 5.66 6.05
CA VAL A 188 -15.73 4.67 7.12
C VAL A 188 -15.88 5.34 8.50
N PRO A 189 -16.74 4.82 9.40
CA PRO A 189 -16.89 5.34 10.75
C PRO A 189 -15.57 5.39 11.51
N GLU A 190 -15.37 6.45 12.29
CA GLU A 190 -14.12 6.74 13.01
C GLU A 190 -13.60 5.56 13.87
N PRO A 191 -14.42 4.82 14.65
CA PRO A 191 -13.92 3.69 15.44
C PRO A 191 -13.37 2.52 14.61
N ARG A 192 -13.72 2.48 13.31
CA ARG A 192 -13.27 1.46 12.35
C ARG A 192 -12.24 2.00 11.38
N ARG A 193 -11.68 3.18 11.65
CA ARG A 193 -10.75 3.86 10.75
C ARG A 193 -9.52 4.38 11.48
N LEU A 194 -8.35 4.05 10.94
CA LEU A 194 -7.08 4.65 11.32
C LEU A 194 -6.42 5.21 10.05
N VAL A 195 -5.99 6.47 10.04
CA VAL A 195 -5.39 7.10 8.85
C VAL A 195 -3.99 7.59 9.17
N PHE A 196 -3.07 7.31 8.27
CA PHE A 196 -1.69 7.75 8.31
C PHE A 196 -1.32 8.55 7.06
N ASP A 197 -0.40 9.49 7.22
CA ASP A 197 0.30 10.15 6.13
C ASP A 197 1.71 9.58 5.99
N TYR A 198 2.09 9.19 4.77
CA TYR A 198 3.39 8.61 4.46
C TYR A 198 4.54 9.49 4.94
N GLU A 199 4.43 10.80 4.71
CA GLU A 199 5.44 11.77 5.08
C GLU A 199 5.72 11.76 6.58
N ASP A 200 4.68 11.55 7.39
CA ASP A 200 4.75 11.59 8.84
C ASP A 200 5.25 10.23 9.38
N VAL A 201 4.66 9.12 8.89
CA VAL A 201 5.07 7.76 9.29
C VAL A 201 6.55 7.52 9.01
N PHE A 202 7.04 7.93 7.85
CA PHE A 202 8.41 7.65 7.42
C PHE A 202 9.35 8.84 7.61
N ALA A 203 9.04 9.76 8.52
CA ALA A 203 9.93 10.89 8.86
C ALA A 203 11.17 10.42 9.64
N SER A 204 11.01 9.43 10.53
CA SER A 204 12.09 8.85 11.34
C SER A 204 11.78 7.40 11.73
N SER A 205 12.77 6.68 12.29
CA SER A 205 12.55 5.37 12.90
C SER A 205 11.49 5.40 14.00
N ASP A 206 11.49 6.46 14.81
CA ASP A 206 10.60 6.56 15.97
C ASP A 206 9.15 6.79 15.53
N GLU A 207 8.92 7.55 14.46
CA GLU A 207 7.56 7.74 13.90
C GLU A 207 7.03 6.45 13.28
N VAL A 208 7.91 5.70 12.63
CA VAL A 208 7.60 4.37 12.10
C VAL A 208 7.17 3.44 13.25
N GLU A 209 7.92 3.39 14.35
CA GLU A 209 7.60 2.58 15.52
C GLU A 209 6.25 3.00 16.15
N ARG A 210 6.01 4.31 16.29
CA ARG A 210 4.72 4.85 16.75
C ARG A 210 3.57 4.43 15.85
N ALA A 211 3.72 4.52 14.54
CA ALA A 211 2.69 4.14 13.58
C ALA A 211 2.39 2.64 13.64
N VAL A 212 3.41 1.79 13.75
CA VAL A 212 3.24 0.34 13.90
C VAL A 212 2.53 0.01 15.22
N ALA A 213 2.92 0.66 16.33
CA ALA A 213 2.26 0.46 17.62
C ALA A 213 0.78 0.89 17.58
N ALA A 214 0.47 2.05 16.99
CA ALA A 214 -0.90 2.52 16.82
C ALA A 214 -1.73 1.56 15.93
N MET A 215 -1.15 1.06 14.85
CA MET A 215 -1.77 0.07 13.98
C MET A 215 -2.07 -1.23 14.71
N PHE A 216 -1.15 -1.71 15.54
CA PHE A 216 -1.34 -2.94 16.31
C PHE A 216 -2.43 -2.78 17.36
N ALA A 217 -2.41 -1.67 18.10
CA ALA A 217 -3.46 -1.33 19.06
C ALA A 217 -4.83 -1.25 18.37
N PHE A 218 -4.91 -0.57 17.22
CA PHE A 218 -6.14 -0.47 16.43
C PHE A 218 -6.67 -1.82 15.94
N LEU A 219 -5.79 -2.80 15.69
CA LEU A 219 -6.16 -4.16 15.28
C LEU A 219 -6.35 -5.13 16.47
N ASP A 220 -6.29 -4.65 17.71
CA ASP A 220 -6.25 -5.48 18.94
C ASP A 220 -5.19 -6.58 18.92
N LEU A 221 -4.03 -6.26 18.33
CA LEU A 221 -2.88 -7.15 18.25
C LEU A 221 -1.90 -6.85 19.40
N PRO A 222 -1.29 -7.87 20.00
CA PRO A 222 -0.20 -7.65 20.94
C PRO A 222 0.98 -6.98 20.22
N PRO A 223 1.72 -6.09 20.89
CA PRO A 223 2.98 -5.56 20.36
C PRO A 223 3.90 -6.71 19.94
N ALA A 224 4.47 -6.63 18.74
CA ALA A 224 5.47 -7.58 18.29
C ALA A 224 6.73 -6.81 17.84
N PRO A 225 7.93 -7.38 18.04
CA PRO A 225 9.15 -6.78 17.52
C PRO A 225 9.04 -6.66 16.01
N HIS A 226 9.25 -5.44 15.52
CA HIS A 226 9.20 -5.12 14.11
C HIS A 226 10.62 -4.90 13.58
N VAL A 227 11.04 -5.68 12.60
CA VAL A 227 12.30 -5.48 11.88
C VAL A 227 12.00 -4.70 10.59
N ALA A 228 12.48 -3.46 10.51
CA ALA A 228 12.40 -2.66 9.29
C ALA A 228 13.22 -3.30 8.16
N ARG A 229 12.51 -3.85 7.16
CA ARG A 229 13.12 -4.51 6.00
C ARG A 229 13.08 -3.70 4.72
N HIS A 230 12.31 -2.61 4.70
CA HIS A 230 12.14 -1.76 3.54
C HIS A 230 12.66 -0.37 3.84
N GLN A 231 13.64 0.09 3.06
CA GLN A 231 14.10 1.48 3.07
C GLN A 231 13.51 2.25 1.89
N LYS A 232 13.43 3.58 2.03
CA LYS A 232 13.05 4.47 0.93
C LYS A 232 14.06 4.29 -0.21
N ILE A 233 13.58 4.02 -1.43
CA ILE A 233 14.45 3.93 -2.62
C ILE A 233 15.11 5.29 -2.93
N THR A 234 14.42 6.37 -2.63
CA THR A 234 14.83 7.73 -3.00
C THR A 234 14.89 8.60 -1.76
N THR A 235 16.05 8.60 -1.12
CA THR A 235 16.49 9.64 -0.18
C THR A 235 17.21 10.77 -0.90
N THR A 236 17.51 10.60 -2.20
CA THR A 236 18.14 11.59 -3.05
C THR A 236 17.18 12.75 -3.34
N PRO A 237 17.61 14.01 -3.12
CA PRO A 237 16.84 15.18 -3.51
C PRO A 237 16.42 15.16 -4.98
N LEU A 238 15.19 15.61 -5.29
CA LEU A 238 14.63 15.54 -6.64
C LEU A 238 15.46 16.28 -7.68
N CYS A 239 16.06 17.42 -7.30
CA CYS A 239 16.96 18.21 -8.15
C CYS A 239 18.19 17.43 -8.62
N ARG A 240 18.64 16.44 -7.84
CA ARG A 240 19.76 15.56 -8.21
C ARG A 240 19.31 14.36 -9.03
N LEU A 241 18.06 13.92 -8.85
CA LEU A 241 17.50 12.75 -9.52
C LEU A 241 16.92 13.07 -10.91
N ILE A 242 16.42 14.29 -11.13
CA ILE A 242 15.76 14.70 -12.37
C ILE A 242 16.75 15.52 -13.22
N THR A 243 16.90 15.16 -14.50
CA THR A 243 17.82 15.85 -15.42
C THR A 243 17.30 17.24 -15.81
N ASN A 244 16.02 17.34 -16.15
CA ASN A 244 15.33 18.57 -16.56
C ASN A 244 14.53 19.21 -15.40
N PHE A 245 15.15 19.30 -14.22
CA PHE A 245 14.47 19.80 -13.01
C PHE A 245 13.95 21.23 -13.14
N ASP A 246 14.74 22.14 -13.72
CA ASP A 246 14.35 23.55 -13.88
C ASP A 246 13.12 23.70 -14.77
N GLU A 247 13.01 22.90 -15.83
CA GLU A 247 11.84 22.87 -16.71
C GLU A 247 10.59 22.42 -15.95
N LEU A 248 10.69 21.37 -15.12
CA LEU A 248 9.56 20.95 -14.28
C LEU A 248 9.17 22.04 -13.27
N ARG A 249 10.16 22.72 -12.66
CA ARG A 249 9.93 23.81 -11.70
C ARG A 249 9.15 24.95 -12.36
N GLU A 250 9.52 25.36 -13.56
CA GLU A 250 8.78 26.38 -14.31
C GLU A 250 7.33 25.97 -14.55
N ARG A 251 7.08 24.69 -14.85
CA ARG A 251 5.74 24.16 -15.13
C ARG A 251 4.84 24.06 -13.90
N VAL A 252 5.41 23.88 -12.72
CA VAL A 252 4.65 23.83 -11.46
C VAL A 252 4.63 25.14 -10.69
N SER A 253 5.33 26.17 -11.16
CA SER A 253 5.41 27.45 -10.44
C SER A 253 4.03 28.07 -10.23
N ALA A 254 3.81 28.63 -9.04
CA ALA A 254 2.53 29.15 -8.59
C ALA A 254 1.39 28.11 -8.55
N THR A 255 1.71 26.82 -8.50
CA THR A 255 0.76 25.73 -8.20
C THR A 255 1.09 25.10 -6.85
N PRO A 256 0.15 24.38 -6.21
CA PRO A 256 0.44 23.63 -4.99
C PRO A 256 1.56 22.58 -5.14
N TYR A 257 1.93 22.22 -6.36
CA TYR A 257 2.98 21.24 -6.64
C TYR A 257 4.40 21.82 -6.56
N GLU A 258 4.55 23.14 -6.56
CA GLU A 258 5.86 23.80 -6.42
C GLU A 258 6.51 23.45 -5.08
N GLU A 259 5.78 23.63 -3.98
CA GLU A 259 6.25 23.26 -2.64
C GLU A 259 6.60 21.76 -2.56
N MET A 260 5.79 20.91 -3.18
CA MET A 260 6.03 19.46 -3.20
C MET A 260 7.29 19.08 -3.98
N LEU A 261 7.61 19.79 -5.05
CA LEU A 261 8.82 19.60 -5.86
C LEU A 261 10.08 20.06 -5.12
N LEU A 262 9.97 21.13 -4.34
CA LEU A 262 11.08 21.72 -3.58
C LEU A 262 11.31 21.06 -2.22
N ALA A 263 10.33 20.33 -1.69
CA ALA A 263 10.47 19.61 -0.42
C ALA A 263 11.47 18.45 -0.52
N ASP A 264 12.47 18.42 0.37
CA ASP A 264 13.49 17.35 0.50
C ASP A 264 12.96 16.05 1.10
#